data_AF-A0A7K0FCG5-F1
#
_entry.id   AF-A0A7K0FCG5-F1
#
_cell.length_a   1.000
_cell.length_b   1.000
_cell.length_c   1.000
_cell.angle_alpha   90.00
_cell.angle_beta   90.00
_cell.angle_gamma   90.00
#
_symmetry.space_group_name_H-M   'P 1'
#
loop_
_entity.id
_entity.type
_entity.pdbx_description
1 polymer ?
#
loop_
_entity_poly.entity_id
_entity_poly.type
_entity_poly.pdbx_seq_one_letter_code
_entity_poly.pdbx_strand_id
1 'polypeptide(L)'
;MGTIAFGALSGGVGAELTGGNFWQGALTGGIVAGLNHVLHSNPNKSLIKKLNEDLDKEFGNEGNGKAPANQETLNRLMKLRTFRALNKVAGGKVRANFKDSSWSDNGASAQYMTLRESNGETYTGSDDGFISVYRSAFTTYRETAGLLIHEFGHAISRYTGFFDNSFNNYKDWNKSIALDESYAYQFQDRFGFSFYQPNSNIYLPGLQRALNKL
;
A
#
# COMPACT_ATOMS: atom_id res chain seq x y z
N MET A 1 9.22 1.91 -22.07
CA MET A 1 8.85 0.48 -22.21
C MET A 1 9.84 -0.45 -21.51
N GLY A 2 11.16 -0.37 -21.76
CA GLY A 2 12.16 -1.29 -21.18
C GLY A 2 12.23 -1.38 -19.64
N THR A 3 12.15 -0.26 -18.92
CA THR A 3 12.25 -0.25 -17.43
C THR A 3 11.05 -0.95 -16.76
N ILE A 4 9.85 -0.78 -17.30
CA ILE A 4 8.61 -1.38 -16.75
C ILE A 4 8.62 -2.89 -16.97
N ALA A 5 9.00 -3.34 -18.15
CA ALA A 5 9.11 -4.76 -18.48
C ALA A 5 10.18 -5.46 -17.63
N PHE A 6 11.35 -4.84 -17.43
CA PHE A 6 12.38 -5.37 -16.55
C PHE A 6 11.92 -5.42 -15.09
N GLY A 7 11.22 -4.39 -14.62
CA GLY A 7 10.62 -4.36 -13.28
C GLY A 7 9.62 -5.49 -13.06
N ALA A 8 8.74 -5.73 -14.04
CA ALA A 8 7.79 -6.84 -13.98
C ALA A 8 8.50 -8.20 -14.00
N LEU A 9 9.42 -8.43 -14.92
CA LEU A 9 10.12 -9.72 -14.99
C LEU A 9 10.95 -9.99 -13.72
N SER A 10 11.72 -9.01 -13.24
CA SER A 10 12.53 -9.14 -12.01
C SER A 10 11.66 -9.27 -10.75
N GLY A 11 10.51 -8.61 -10.71
CA GLY A 11 9.54 -8.75 -9.64
C GLY A 11 8.95 -10.17 -9.59
N GLY A 12 8.63 -10.74 -10.75
CA GLY A 12 8.06 -12.09 -10.86
C GLY A 12 9.04 -13.18 -10.49
N VAL A 13 10.26 -13.13 -11.06
CA VAL A 13 11.34 -14.06 -10.70
C VAL A 13 11.71 -13.92 -9.22
N GLY A 14 11.80 -12.69 -8.71
CA GLY A 14 12.08 -12.44 -7.30
C GLY A 14 11.02 -13.02 -6.37
N ALA A 15 9.73 -12.90 -6.72
CA ALA A 15 8.64 -13.45 -5.92
C ALA A 15 8.69 -14.99 -5.88
N GLU A 16 8.88 -15.65 -7.04
CA GLU A 16 8.97 -17.11 -7.14
C GLU A 16 10.16 -17.68 -6.33
N LEU A 17 11.32 -17.03 -6.40
CA LEU A 17 12.50 -17.42 -5.62
C LEU A 17 12.31 -17.26 -4.10
N THR A 18 11.41 -16.37 -3.67
CA THR A 18 11.05 -16.17 -2.26
C THR A 18 9.81 -16.96 -1.82
N GLY A 19 9.32 -17.89 -2.65
CA GLY A 19 8.15 -18.73 -2.36
C GLY A 19 6.79 -18.08 -2.64
N GLY A 20 6.75 -16.98 -3.39
CA GLY A 20 5.55 -16.26 -3.82
C GLY A 20 5.14 -16.57 -5.26
N ASN A 21 4.08 -15.90 -5.73
CA ASN A 21 3.55 -16.08 -7.09
C ASN A 21 4.26 -15.17 -8.11
N PHE A 22 4.76 -15.75 -9.21
CA PHE A 22 5.42 -15.02 -10.29
C PHE A 22 4.60 -13.83 -10.83
N TRP A 23 3.31 -14.03 -11.11
CA TRP A 23 2.46 -12.99 -11.68
C TRP A 23 2.18 -11.84 -10.71
N GLN A 24 2.04 -12.16 -9.42
CA GLN A 24 1.93 -11.14 -8.38
C GLN A 24 3.22 -10.31 -8.29
N GLY A 25 4.37 -10.98 -8.27
CA GLY A 25 5.67 -10.33 -8.29
C GLY A 25 5.85 -9.44 -9.52
N ALA A 26 5.39 -9.90 -10.69
CA ALA A 26 5.51 -9.15 -11.92
C ALA A 26 4.59 -7.93 -12.01
N LEU A 27 3.38 -8.03 -11.49
CA LEU A 27 2.49 -6.89 -11.38
C LEU A 27 3.10 -5.81 -10.46
N THR A 28 3.49 -6.19 -9.24
CA THR A 28 4.10 -5.27 -8.26
C THR A 28 5.39 -4.66 -8.80
N GLY A 29 6.27 -5.47 -9.40
CA GLY A 29 7.53 -5.02 -9.97
C GLY A 29 7.34 -4.06 -11.15
N GLY A 30 6.35 -4.32 -12.01
CA GLY A 30 5.98 -3.44 -13.11
C GLY A 30 5.46 -2.09 -12.62
N ILE A 31 4.64 -2.07 -11.57
CA ILE A 31 4.11 -0.86 -10.96
C ILE A 31 5.23 -0.02 -10.33
N VAL A 32 6.10 -0.65 -9.52
CA VAL A 32 7.24 0.02 -8.88
C VAL A 32 8.19 0.61 -9.92
N ALA A 33 8.47 -0.11 -11.00
CA ALA A 33 9.27 0.39 -12.11
C ALA A 33 8.59 1.52 -12.89
N GLY A 34 7.27 1.43 -13.10
CA GLY A 34 6.46 2.49 -13.70
C GLY A 34 6.47 3.76 -12.85
N LEU A 35 6.31 3.64 -11.54
CA LEU A 35 6.41 4.74 -10.58
C LEU A 35 7.79 5.37 -10.60
N ASN A 36 8.84 4.55 -10.67
CA ASN A 36 10.21 5.06 -10.80
C ASN A 36 10.39 5.89 -12.08
N HIS A 37 9.84 5.41 -13.19
CA HIS A 37 9.84 6.11 -14.48
C HIS A 37 9.03 7.42 -14.46
N VAL A 38 7.79 7.39 -13.94
CA VAL A 38 6.89 8.56 -13.86
C VAL A 38 7.46 9.69 -13.00
N LEU A 39 8.21 9.36 -11.96
CA LEU A 39 8.85 10.35 -11.11
C LEU A 39 10.06 11.06 -11.78
N HIS A 40 10.33 10.80 -13.08
CA HIS A 40 11.27 11.55 -13.95
C HIS A 40 12.64 11.79 -13.28
N SER A 41 13.42 10.73 -13.03
CA SER A 41 14.78 10.88 -12.49
C SER A 41 15.66 9.68 -12.86
N ASN A 42 16.98 9.91 -12.89
CA ASN A 42 18.04 8.92 -13.13
C ASN A 42 17.67 7.52 -12.63
N PRO A 43 17.92 6.45 -13.40
CA PRO A 43 17.54 5.07 -13.10
C PRO A 43 18.07 4.52 -11.75
N ASN A 44 18.84 5.30 -10.99
CA ASN A 44 19.56 4.91 -9.77
C ASN A 44 18.96 5.44 -8.46
N LYS A 45 17.83 6.17 -8.44
CA LYS A 45 17.19 6.61 -7.18
C LYS A 45 15.99 5.73 -6.81
N SER A 46 16.07 5.06 -5.65
CA SER A 46 14.98 4.27 -5.08
C SER A 46 13.75 5.13 -4.72
N LEU A 47 12.55 4.53 -4.72
CA LEU A 47 11.31 5.22 -4.36
C LEU A 47 11.33 5.76 -2.93
N ILE A 48 11.94 5.04 -1.98
CA ILE A 48 12.15 5.55 -0.61
C ILE A 48 12.92 6.86 -0.59
N LYS A 49 13.97 6.98 -1.41
CA LYS A 49 14.79 8.18 -1.46
C LYS A 49 13.98 9.35 -2.01
N LYS A 50 13.12 9.11 -3.00
CA LYS A 50 12.23 10.14 -3.57
C LYS A 50 11.19 10.60 -2.57
N LEU A 51 10.56 9.67 -1.83
CA LEU A 51 9.63 10.04 -0.78
C LEU A 51 10.34 10.80 0.35
N ASN A 52 11.54 10.39 0.73
CA ASN A 52 12.32 11.12 1.73
C ASN A 52 12.69 12.52 1.25
N GLU A 53 13.12 12.69 -0.01
CA GLU A 53 13.37 13.99 -0.62
C GLU A 53 12.10 14.87 -0.69
N ASP A 54 10.94 14.28 -0.97
CA ASP A 54 9.64 14.97 -0.96
C ASP A 54 9.27 15.42 0.48
N LEU A 55 9.46 14.54 1.47
CA LEU A 55 9.22 14.83 2.88
C LEU A 55 10.18 15.90 3.43
N ASP A 56 11.46 15.85 3.06
CA ASP A 56 12.46 16.84 3.46
C ASP A 56 12.15 18.23 2.87
N LYS A 57 11.62 18.28 1.65
CA LYS A 57 11.22 19.55 1.01
C LYS A 57 9.99 20.17 1.65
N GLU A 58 9.00 19.35 1.99
CA GLU A 58 7.71 19.82 2.53
C GLU A 58 7.76 20.09 4.04
N PHE A 59 8.51 19.28 4.80
CA PHE A 59 8.52 19.32 6.27
C PHE A 59 9.90 19.68 6.84
N GLY A 60 10.97 19.69 6.05
CA GLY A 60 12.32 20.00 6.54
C GLY A 60 12.73 19.09 7.70
N ASN A 61 13.30 19.70 8.74
CA ASN A 61 13.71 19.00 9.96
C ASN A 61 12.52 18.39 10.73
N GLU A 62 11.28 18.85 10.48
CA GLU A 62 10.07 18.30 11.11
C GLU A 62 9.68 16.94 10.53
N GLY A 63 10.23 16.49 9.40
CA GLY A 63 9.86 15.21 8.78
C GLY A 63 10.07 13.99 9.69
N ASN A 64 11.01 14.07 10.63
CA ASN A 64 11.24 13.06 11.68
C ASN A 64 10.49 13.37 12.99
N GLY A 65 9.88 14.55 13.08
CA GLY A 65 9.08 14.99 14.21
C GLY A 65 7.67 14.42 14.19
N LYS A 66 6.95 14.61 15.30
CA LYS A 66 5.59 14.11 15.47
C LYS A 66 4.65 14.73 14.43
N ALA A 67 3.94 13.90 13.68
CA ALA A 67 2.92 14.34 12.75
C ALA A 67 1.66 14.77 13.52
N PRO A 68 1.10 15.98 13.29
CA PRO A 68 -0.17 16.35 13.88
C PRO A 68 -1.30 15.46 13.37
N ALA A 69 -2.08 14.87 14.28
CA ALA A 69 -3.23 14.03 13.94
C ALA A 69 -4.43 14.86 13.50
N ASN A 70 -4.44 15.27 12.23
CA ASN A 70 -5.53 16.03 11.62
C ASN A 70 -5.55 15.87 10.10
N GLN A 71 -6.62 16.37 9.47
CA GLN A 71 -6.81 16.30 8.02
C GLN A 71 -5.77 17.11 7.23
N GLU A 72 -5.25 18.22 7.77
CA GLU A 72 -4.28 19.05 7.05
C GLU A 72 -2.94 18.34 6.86
N THR A 73 -2.49 17.59 7.86
CA THR A 73 -1.32 16.72 7.75
C THR A 73 -1.48 15.71 6.61
N LEU A 74 -2.65 15.06 6.50
CA LEU A 74 -2.93 14.14 5.39
C LEU A 74 -2.96 14.86 4.04
N ASN A 75 -3.58 16.04 3.96
CA ASN A 75 -3.63 16.82 2.74
C ASN A 75 -2.22 17.18 2.25
N ARG A 76 -1.32 17.56 3.16
CA ARG A 76 0.09 17.86 2.84
C ARG A 76 0.83 16.62 2.35
N LEU A 77 0.69 15.48 3.04
CA LEU A 77 1.27 14.21 2.60
C LEU A 77 0.75 13.80 1.21
N MET A 78 -0.56 13.84 0.99
CA MET A 78 -1.18 13.44 -0.30
C MET A 78 -0.78 14.35 -1.49
N LYS A 79 -0.32 15.58 -1.22
CA LYS A 79 0.20 16.51 -2.24
C LYS A 79 1.62 16.18 -2.70
N LEU A 80 2.38 15.39 -1.93
CA LEU A 80 3.74 14.99 -2.32
C LEU A 80 3.73 14.28 -3.66
N ARG A 81 4.81 14.43 -4.44
CA ARG A 81 4.91 13.89 -5.79
C ARG A 81 4.72 12.38 -5.80
N THR A 82 5.30 11.70 -4.81
CA THR A 82 5.18 10.26 -4.63
C THR A 82 3.72 9.83 -4.46
N PHE A 83 2.95 10.47 -3.56
CA PHE A 83 1.55 10.12 -3.34
C PHE A 83 0.63 10.51 -4.51
N ARG A 84 0.93 11.58 -5.23
CA ARG A 84 0.25 11.90 -6.49
C ARG A 84 0.45 10.82 -7.55
N ALA A 85 1.66 10.28 -7.65
CA ALA A 85 1.96 9.20 -8.58
C ALA A 85 1.27 7.88 -8.16
N LEU A 86 1.29 7.55 -6.86
CA LEU A 86 0.56 6.42 -6.30
C LEU A 86 -0.94 6.51 -6.57
N ASN A 87 -1.52 7.69 -6.35
CA ASN A 87 -2.94 7.93 -6.64
C ASN A 87 -3.26 7.67 -8.11
N LYS A 88 -2.42 8.14 -9.04
CA LYS A 88 -2.61 7.85 -10.47
C LYS A 88 -2.57 6.34 -10.78
N VAL A 89 -1.67 5.59 -10.14
CA VAL A 89 -1.59 4.12 -10.31
C VAL A 89 -2.80 3.42 -9.67
N ALA A 90 -3.36 3.98 -8.61
CA ALA A 90 -4.56 3.49 -7.93
C ALA A 90 -5.88 4.01 -8.57
N GLY A 91 -5.86 4.41 -9.85
CA GLY A 91 -7.05 4.88 -10.56
C GLY A 91 -7.41 6.36 -10.39
N GLY A 92 -6.61 7.13 -9.64
CA GLY A 92 -6.65 8.60 -9.59
C GLY A 92 -7.69 9.19 -8.64
N LYS A 93 -8.40 8.36 -7.87
CA LYS A 93 -9.52 8.79 -7.02
C LYS A 93 -9.31 8.55 -5.52
N VAL A 94 -8.15 8.05 -5.11
CA VAL A 94 -7.88 7.74 -3.70
C VAL A 94 -7.81 9.04 -2.89
N ARG A 95 -8.59 9.09 -1.80
CA ARG A 95 -8.59 10.19 -0.83
C ARG A 95 -8.10 9.68 0.53
N ALA A 96 -7.60 10.56 1.40
CA ALA A 96 -7.26 10.21 2.78
C ALA A 96 -8.12 11.05 3.73
N ASN A 97 -8.79 10.40 4.68
CA ASN A 97 -9.73 11.00 5.60
C ASN A 97 -9.28 10.76 7.03
N PHE A 98 -9.08 11.84 7.79
CA PHE A 98 -8.77 11.74 9.21
C PHE A 98 -10.01 11.27 9.99
N LYS A 99 -9.78 10.32 10.89
CA LYS A 99 -10.77 9.84 11.86
C LYS A 99 -10.29 10.17 13.26
N ASP A 100 -11.08 10.93 14.00
CA ASP A 100 -10.78 11.32 15.38
C ASP A 100 -11.11 10.21 16.40
N SER A 101 -10.86 8.96 16.02
CA SER A 101 -10.79 7.83 16.93
C SER A 101 -9.36 7.29 16.92
N SER A 102 -8.93 6.71 18.04
CA SER A 102 -7.56 6.16 18.15
C SER A 102 -7.31 5.03 17.16
N TRP A 103 -8.30 4.16 16.97
CA TRP A 103 -8.24 2.98 16.10
C TRP A 103 -9.58 2.77 15.40
N SER A 104 -9.59 1.95 14.35
CA SER A 104 -10.82 1.35 13.82
C SER A 104 -11.39 0.30 14.79
N ASP A 105 -12.64 -0.11 14.55
CA ASP A 105 -13.29 -1.19 15.31
C ASP A 105 -12.53 -2.52 15.23
N ASN A 106 -11.78 -2.73 14.15
CA ASN A 106 -10.93 -3.91 13.94
C ASN A 106 -9.48 -3.72 14.45
N GLY A 107 -9.18 -2.62 15.13
CA GLY A 107 -7.86 -2.35 15.71
C GLY A 107 -6.79 -1.86 14.72
N ALA A 108 -7.15 -1.53 13.48
CA ALA A 108 -6.23 -0.93 12.51
C ALA A 108 -6.07 0.59 12.69
N SER A 109 -4.86 1.12 12.43
CA SER A 109 -4.50 2.54 12.55
C SER A 109 -4.71 3.33 11.25
N ALA A 110 -4.76 2.65 10.12
CA ALA A 110 -5.26 3.15 8.85
C ALA A 110 -5.99 2.01 8.13
N GLN A 111 -6.93 2.35 7.24
CA GLN A 111 -7.72 1.38 6.48
C GLN A 111 -8.13 1.97 5.13
N TYR A 112 -7.72 1.34 4.03
CA TYR A 112 -8.33 1.55 2.74
C TYR A 112 -9.72 0.93 2.68
N MET A 113 -10.70 1.71 2.19
CA MET A 113 -12.06 1.27 1.95
C MET A 113 -12.55 1.80 0.61
N THR A 114 -13.42 1.04 -0.02
CA THR A 114 -14.19 1.48 -1.19
C THR A 114 -15.55 2.01 -0.75
N LEU A 115 -16.17 2.93 -1.51
CA LEU A 115 -17.52 3.43 -1.20
C LEU A 115 -18.55 2.30 -1.04
N ARG A 116 -18.43 1.23 -1.84
CA ARG A 116 -19.36 0.08 -1.78
C ARG A 116 -19.14 -0.78 -0.54
N GLU A 117 -17.90 -1.07 -0.15
CA GLU A 117 -17.61 -1.75 1.12
C GLU A 117 -18.14 -0.96 2.32
N SER A 118 -18.05 0.38 2.28
CA SER A 118 -18.63 1.24 3.33
C SER A 118 -20.16 1.13 3.43
N ASN A 119 -20.84 0.71 2.36
CA ASN A 119 -22.28 0.50 2.31
C ASN A 119 -22.67 -0.97 2.57
N GLY A 120 -21.72 -1.84 2.90
CA GLY A 120 -21.95 -3.27 3.09
C GLY A 120 -22.16 -4.06 1.79
N GLU A 121 -21.81 -3.47 0.65
CA GLU A 121 -21.90 -4.12 -0.66
C GLU A 121 -20.58 -4.80 -1.06
N THR A 122 -20.67 -5.87 -1.84
CA THR A 122 -19.49 -6.55 -2.41
C THR A 122 -18.92 -5.74 -3.58
N TYR A 123 -17.60 -5.58 -3.58
CA TYR A 123 -16.84 -4.75 -4.53
C TYR A 123 -16.81 -5.35 -5.96
N THR A 124 -16.80 -4.49 -6.99
CA THR A 124 -16.70 -4.90 -8.41
C THR A 124 -15.76 -4.02 -9.26
N GLY A 125 -14.76 -3.35 -8.65
CA GLY A 125 -13.65 -2.77 -9.43
C GLY A 125 -13.94 -1.47 -10.19
N SER A 126 -14.41 -0.39 -9.54
CA SER A 126 -14.33 1.00 -10.10
C SER A 126 -14.68 2.14 -9.12
N ASP A 127 -15.04 1.81 -7.88
CA ASP A 127 -15.62 2.78 -6.95
C ASP A 127 -14.58 3.75 -6.38
N ASP A 128 -15.03 4.95 -5.97
CA ASP A 128 -14.16 5.88 -5.29
C ASP A 128 -13.63 5.22 -3.99
N GLY A 129 -12.32 5.31 -3.79
CA GLY A 129 -11.63 4.75 -2.63
C GLY A 129 -11.20 5.84 -1.65
N PHE A 130 -11.27 5.56 -0.36
CA PHE A 130 -10.73 6.42 0.67
C PHE A 130 -9.95 5.62 1.71
N ILE A 131 -8.86 6.22 2.17
CA ILE A 131 -8.05 5.72 3.27
C ILE A 131 -8.54 6.44 4.53
N SER A 132 -9.18 5.70 5.44
CA SER A 132 -9.43 6.19 6.80
C SER A 132 -8.13 6.14 7.57
N VAL A 133 -7.67 7.27 8.11
CA VAL A 133 -6.45 7.34 8.92
C VAL A 133 -6.83 7.77 10.33
N TYR A 134 -6.58 6.88 11.28
CA TYR A 134 -6.94 7.06 12.68
C TYR A 134 -5.84 7.80 13.44
N ARG A 135 -6.17 8.37 14.59
CA ARG A 135 -5.24 9.18 15.39
C ARG A 135 -3.95 8.43 15.74
N SER A 136 -3.98 7.10 15.90
CA SER A 136 -2.79 6.28 16.19
C SER A 136 -1.78 6.18 15.04
N ALA A 137 -2.19 6.38 13.78
CA ALA A 137 -1.28 6.34 12.64
C ALA A 137 -0.34 7.56 12.56
N PHE A 138 -0.66 8.64 13.28
CA PHE A 138 0.11 9.88 13.27
C PHE A 138 1.23 9.82 14.32
N THR A 139 2.26 9.04 14.02
CA THR A 139 3.50 9.02 14.80
C THR A 139 4.42 10.12 14.29
N THR A 140 5.29 9.85 13.31
CA THR A 140 6.10 10.85 12.59
C THR A 140 5.59 11.02 11.17
N TYR A 141 5.98 12.10 10.46
CA TYR A 141 5.55 12.26 9.06
C TYR A 141 6.03 11.10 8.17
N ARG A 142 7.27 10.61 8.39
CA ARG A 142 7.79 9.44 7.66
C ARG A 142 7.04 8.16 7.94
N GLU A 143 6.74 7.88 9.21
CA GLU A 143 6.00 6.66 9.57
C GLU A 143 4.55 6.73 9.10
N THR A 144 3.90 7.88 9.25
CA THR A 144 2.55 8.13 8.71
C THR A 144 2.54 7.94 7.19
N ALA A 145 3.55 8.44 6.48
CA ALA A 145 3.71 8.23 5.05
C ALA A 145 3.93 6.74 4.71
N GLY A 146 4.71 6.02 5.50
CA GLY A 146 4.91 4.58 5.36
C GLY A 146 3.61 3.79 5.50
N LEU A 147 2.75 4.17 6.46
CA LEU A 147 1.40 3.61 6.61
C LEU A 147 0.52 3.95 5.40
N LEU A 148 0.55 5.19 4.91
CA LEU A 148 -0.20 5.54 3.71
C LEU A 148 0.24 4.71 2.48
N ILE A 149 1.53 4.44 2.31
CA ILE A 149 2.02 3.57 1.22
C ILE A 149 1.41 2.17 1.32
N HIS A 150 1.31 1.62 2.54
CA HIS A 150 0.65 0.34 2.79
C HIS A 150 -0.81 0.36 2.30
N GLU A 151 -1.57 1.37 2.71
CA GLU A 151 -2.98 1.53 2.30
C GLU A 151 -3.13 1.77 0.79
N PHE A 152 -2.17 2.45 0.17
CA PHE A 152 -2.10 2.55 -1.30
C PHE A 152 -1.87 1.19 -1.97
N GLY A 153 -1.18 0.25 -1.30
CA GLY A 153 -1.08 -1.14 -1.74
C GLY A 153 -2.45 -1.77 -1.91
N HIS A 154 -3.33 -1.67 -0.90
CA HIS A 154 -4.71 -2.13 -1.01
C HIS A 154 -5.48 -1.41 -2.13
N ALA A 155 -5.34 -0.09 -2.22
CA ALA A 155 -6.00 0.69 -3.28
C ALA A 155 -5.61 0.22 -4.69
N ILE A 156 -4.31 -0.02 -4.90
CA ILE A 156 -3.78 -0.52 -6.17
C ILE A 156 -4.22 -1.95 -6.43
N SER A 157 -4.21 -2.82 -5.42
CA SER A 157 -4.73 -4.18 -5.54
C SER A 157 -6.18 -4.19 -6.03
N ARG A 158 -7.00 -3.28 -5.51
CA ARG A 158 -8.43 -3.16 -5.86
C ARG A 158 -8.58 -2.63 -7.27
N TYR A 159 -7.84 -1.58 -7.62
CA TYR A 159 -7.86 -0.99 -8.95
C TYR A 159 -7.34 -1.93 -10.05
N THR A 160 -6.34 -2.76 -9.76
CA THR A 160 -5.75 -3.70 -10.71
C THR A 160 -6.51 -5.03 -10.79
N GLY A 161 -7.54 -5.22 -9.95
CA GLY A 161 -8.33 -6.45 -9.89
C GLY A 161 -7.61 -7.63 -9.23
N PHE A 162 -6.49 -7.40 -8.51
CA PHE A 162 -5.78 -8.47 -7.79
C PHE A 162 -6.66 -9.09 -6.71
N PHE A 163 -7.32 -8.25 -5.90
CA PHE A 163 -8.25 -8.72 -4.89
C PHE A 163 -9.43 -9.46 -5.50
N ASP A 164 -10.03 -8.89 -6.55
CA ASP A 164 -11.21 -9.47 -7.21
C ASP A 164 -10.88 -10.83 -7.81
N ASN A 165 -9.73 -10.95 -8.46
CA ASN A 165 -9.24 -12.23 -8.99
C ASN A 165 -8.98 -13.23 -7.84
N SER A 166 -8.40 -12.79 -6.73
CA SER A 166 -8.19 -13.64 -5.55
C SER A 166 -9.54 -14.14 -5.00
N PHE A 167 -10.51 -13.25 -4.84
CA PHE A 167 -11.84 -13.60 -4.37
C PHE A 167 -12.57 -14.53 -5.34
N ASN A 168 -12.51 -14.27 -6.64
CA ASN A 168 -13.14 -15.13 -7.65
C ASN A 168 -12.51 -16.52 -7.73
N ASN A 169 -11.19 -16.63 -7.53
CA ASN A 169 -10.47 -17.91 -7.57
C ASN A 169 -10.72 -18.76 -6.32
N TYR A 170 -10.66 -18.15 -5.13
CA TYR A 170 -10.78 -18.89 -3.88
C TYR A 170 -12.22 -18.96 -3.34
N LYS A 171 -13.09 -18.04 -3.75
CA LYS A 171 -14.46 -17.84 -3.22
C LYS A 171 -14.48 -17.74 -1.69
N ASP A 172 -13.39 -17.25 -1.10
CA ASP A 172 -13.16 -17.16 0.33
C ASP A 172 -12.65 -15.76 0.66
N TRP A 173 -13.48 -15.00 1.36
CA TRP A 173 -13.18 -13.63 1.77
C TRP A 173 -11.92 -13.54 2.63
N ASN A 174 -11.78 -14.43 3.62
CA ASN A 174 -10.67 -14.38 4.57
C ASN A 174 -9.33 -14.68 3.88
N LYS A 175 -9.31 -15.65 2.96
CA LYS A 175 -8.12 -15.92 2.14
C LYS A 175 -7.79 -14.75 1.23
N SER A 176 -8.79 -14.11 0.66
CA SER A 176 -8.60 -12.97 -0.25
C SER A 176 -8.04 -11.75 0.50
N ILE A 177 -8.56 -11.46 1.69
CA ILE A 177 -8.00 -10.42 2.58
C ILE A 177 -6.57 -10.74 2.97
N ALA A 178 -6.26 -11.99 3.35
CA ALA A 178 -4.88 -12.36 3.71
C ALA A 178 -3.88 -12.19 2.55
N LEU A 179 -4.32 -12.48 1.31
CA LEU A 179 -3.51 -12.25 0.11
C LEU A 179 -3.37 -10.75 -0.20
N ASP A 180 -4.41 -9.96 0.04
CA ASP A 180 -4.41 -8.50 -0.13
C ASP A 180 -3.45 -7.81 0.84
N GLU A 181 -3.49 -8.20 2.12
CA GLU A 181 -2.52 -7.77 3.15
C GLU A 181 -1.10 -8.12 2.73
N SER A 182 -0.87 -9.37 2.31
CA SER A 182 0.45 -9.83 1.83
C SER A 182 0.93 -8.99 0.64
N TYR A 183 0.02 -8.63 -0.28
CA TYR A 183 0.31 -7.72 -1.39
C TYR A 183 0.70 -6.33 -0.90
N ALA A 184 -0.06 -5.74 0.04
CA ALA A 184 0.19 -4.40 0.58
C ALA A 184 1.55 -4.30 1.29
N TYR A 185 1.92 -5.31 2.10
CA TYR A 185 3.25 -5.37 2.72
C TYR A 185 4.38 -5.53 1.70
N GLN A 186 4.24 -6.42 0.72
CA GLN A 186 5.25 -6.57 -0.32
C GLN A 186 5.41 -5.27 -1.12
N PHE A 187 4.30 -4.58 -1.41
CA PHE A 187 4.32 -3.28 -2.06
C PHE A 187 5.09 -2.24 -1.23
N GLN A 188 4.78 -2.16 0.07
CA GLN A 188 5.45 -1.27 1.02
C GLN A 188 6.96 -1.56 1.18
N ASP A 189 7.34 -2.83 1.22
CA ASP A 189 8.76 -3.26 1.33
C ASP A 189 9.55 -2.90 0.06
N ARG A 190 8.96 -3.04 -1.13
CA ARG A 190 9.55 -2.55 -2.39
C ARG A 190 9.74 -1.03 -2.40
N PHE A 191 8.98 -0.31 -1.58
CA PHE A 191 9.15 1.11 -1.30
C PHE A 191 10.19 1.41 -0.23
N GLY A 192 10.86 0.41 0.35
CA GLY A 192 11.89 0.54 1.38
C GLY A 192 11.37 0.81 2.80
N PHE A 193 10.06 0.84 3.00
CA PHE A 193 9.47 0.95 4.33
C PHE A 193 9.34 -0.45 4.91
N SER A 194 10.38 -0.92 5.59
CA SER A 194 10.30 -2.14 6.37
C SER A 194 9.82 -1.78 7.77
N PHE A 195 8.54 -2.05 8.07
CA PHE A 195 8.08 -2.20 9.45
C PHE A 195 8.20 -3.66 9.93
N TYR A 196 8.87 -4.52 9.16
CA TYR A 196 8.85 -5.95 9.42
C TYR A 196 10.06 -6.40 10.25
N GLN A 197 9.81 -6.61 11.54
CA GLN A 197 10.48 -7.66 12.30
C GLN A 197 9.61 -8.93 12.22
N PRO A 198 10.18 -10.11 11.95
CA PRO A 198 9.44 -11.39 11.78
C PRO A 198 8.60 -11.90 12.96
N ASN A 199 8.41 -11.11 14.03
CA ASN A 199 8.01 -11.61 15.34
C ASN A 199 6.67 -11.09 15.88
N SER A 200 5.83 -10.40 15.10
CA SER A 200 4.47 -10.09 15.56
C SER A 200 3.52 -11.26 15.24
N ASN A 201 3.17 -12.00 16.30
CA ASN A 201 2.26 -13.15 16.40
C ASN A 201 0.82 -12.95 15.85
N ILE A 202 0.57 -11.96 15.00
CA ILE A 202 -0.76 -11.64 14.45
C ILE A 202 -1.01 -12.40 13.13
N TYR A 203 0.05 -12.81 12.41
CA TYR A 203 -0.06 -13.47 11.10
C TYR A 203 -0.19 -15.00 11.13
N LEU A 204 0.12 -15.64 12.26
CA LEU A 204 0.13 -17.10 12.31
C LEU A 204 -1.29 -17.71 12.30
N PRO A 205 -2.31 -17.24 13.00
CA PRO A 205 -3.59 -17.95 13.01
C PRO A 205 -4.30 -17.97 11.65
N GLY A 206 -4.21 -16.89 10.87
CA GLY A 206 -4.88 -16.76 9.57
C GLY A 206 -4.12 -17.46 8.44
N LEU A 207 -2.81 -17.20 8.32
CA LEU A 207 -1.95 -17.81 7.31
C LEU A 207 -1.74 -19.31 7.60
N GLN A 208 -1.58 -19.70 8.86
CA GLN A 208 -1.41 -21.11 9.23
C GLN A 208 -2.72 -21.89 9.14
N ARG A 209 -3.90 -21.29 9.33
CA ARG A 209 -5.18 -21.93 8.98
C ARG A 209 -5.35 -22.14 7.48
N ALA A 210 -4.81 -21.24 6.66
CA ALA A 210 -4.85 -21.37 5.20
C ALA A 210 -3.88 -22.45 4.70
N LEU A 211 -2.69 -22.55 5.31
CA LEU A 211 -1.67 -23.54 4.97
C LEU A 211 -1.96 -24.94 5.54
N ASN A 212 -2.60 -25.05 6.72
CA ASN A 212 -2.97 -26.35 7.32
C ASN A 212 -4.17 -27.04 6.64
N LYS A 213 -4.70 -26.47 5.54
CA LYS A 213 -5.80 -27.04 4.73
C LYS A 213 -5.38 -27.33 3.29
N LEU A 214 -4.08 -27.31 3.01
CA LEU A 214 -3.44 -27.96 1.87
C LEU A 214 -2.90 -29.32 2.34
#